data_AF-A0A564XX52-F1
#
_entry.id   AF-A0A564XX52-F1
#
_cell.length_a   1.000
_cell.length_b   1.000
_cell.length_c   1.000
_cell.angle_alpha   90.00
_cell.angle_beta   90.00
_cell.angle_gamma   90.00
#
_symmetry.space_group_name_H-M   'P 1'
#
loop_
_entity.id
_entity.type
_entity.pdbx_description
1 polymer ?
#
loop_
_entity_poly.entity_id
_entity_poly.type
_entity_poly.pdbx_seq_one_letter_code
_entity_poly.pdbx_strand_id
1 'polypeptide(L)'
;MGATPSHLEKKIGKDQFPSNEHYYGFVNFGNTCYCNSVLQALFFCKPFRNRVLLYRQQSKGQKKETLLSCLADLFYTVTTKKKKVGQIPPKKFVQRLKRENVLFDNYLPQDAHEFLNHLLNQIADILQAENASEEANKKSNSGEDEKGNNSNSRTWIHEIFQGTLTNETRCLNCETVRTKDEDFLDLSVDIKQYTSITNCLQCFSNTETIQSENKYYCEVCRCKQEAQKRMRVKRLPELLALHLKRFKYSENANRFIKLSYYVPFPQELRLFNTSDDASNPDQLYELMAVVVHSGSGLNRGHYISLVKSDGIWLLFDDEYVDKIDPANIRDFFGTTSEASKTSDSAYILFYQACDSSSSTRAVGQSDNLSSQQSSSATPAPASNPQPSSISAPESVR
;
A
#
# COMPACT_ATOMS: atom_id res chain seq x y z
N MET A 1 -32.86 27.14 2.55
CA MET A 1 -33.18 26.10 1.55
C MET A 1 -32.21 24.96 1.73
N GLY A 2 -32.66 23.79 2.19
CA GLY A 2 -31.79 22.63 2.38
C GLY A 2 -31.39 22.05 1.02
N ALA A 3 -30.09 21.92 0.77
CA ALA A 3 -29.60 21.25 -0.43
C ALA A 3 -30.09 19.79 -0.42
N THR A 4 -30.69 19.35 -1.52
CA THR A 4 -31.10 17.95 -1.70
C THR A 4 -29.85 17.06 -1.64
N PRO A 5 -29.84 16.01 -0.79
CA PRO A 5 -28.67 15.14 -0.68
C PRO A 5 -28.44 14.40 -2.01
N SER A 6 -27.17 14.31 -2.40
CA SER A 6 -26.70 13.53 -3.55
C SER A 6 -27.06 12.05 -3.43
N HIS A 7 -27.04 11.33 -4.55
CA HIS A 7 -27.29 9.89 -4.57
C HIS A 7 -26.33 9.11 -3.65
N LEU A 8 -25.05 9.51 -3.63
CA LEU A 8 -24.05 8.91 -2.75
C LEU A 8 -24.34 9.17 -1.27
N GLU A 9 -24.70 10.41 -0.90
CA GLU A 9 -25.09 10.74 0.49
C GLU A 9 -26.30 9.91 0.95
N LYS A 10 -27.25 9.66 0.05
CA LYS A 10 -28.40 8.79 0.33
C LYS A 10 -27.99 7.32 0.52
N LYS A 11 -27.08 6.79 -0.30
CA LYS A 11 -26.58 5.40 -0.20
C LYS A 11 -25.72 5.15 1.04
N ILE A 12 -24.91 6.13 1.43
CA ILE A 12 -24.11 6.04 2.67
C ILE A 12 -25.03 6.14 3.88
N GLY A 13 -26.02 7.04 3.84
CA GLY A 13 -26.88 7.34 4.97
C GLY A 13 -26.30 8.46 5.83
N LYS A 14 -27.16 9.28 6.43
CA LYS A 14 -26.73 10.48 7.19
C LYS A 14 -25.88 10.14 8.41
N ASP A 15 -26.12 8.99 9.04
CA ASP A 15 -25.46 8.58 10.28
C ASP A 15 -24.05 7.99 10.03
N GLN A 16 -23.80 7.45 8.82
CA GLN A 16 -22.51 6.87 8.44
C GLN A 16 -21.64 7.84 7.64
N PHE A 17 -22.17 8.97 7.18
CA PHE A 17 -21.42 9.93 6.37
C PHE A 17 -20.45 10.72 7.26
N PRO A 18 -19.12 10.61 7.08
CA PRO A 18 -18.18 11.28 7.96
C PRO A 18 -18.31 12.80 7.88
N SER A 19 -18.28 13.48 9.04
CA SER A 19 -18.59 14.91 9.10
C SER A 19 -17.58 15.77 8.31
N ASN A 20 -16.31 15.35 8.28
CA ASN A 20 -15.19 16.10 7.73
C ASN A 20 -14.68 15.58 6.36
N GLU A 21 -15.32 14.55 5.80
CA GLU A 21 -14.88 13.96 4.53
C GLU A 21 -15.66 14.52 3.34
N HIS A 22 -14.96 14.60 2.21
CA HIS A 22 -15.46 15.10 0.93
C HIS A 22 -15.16 14.05 -0.14
N TYR A 23 -16.18 13.64 -0.89
CA TYR A 23 -16.08 12.61 -1.92
C TYR A 23 -16.26 13.21 -3.30
N TYR A 24 -15.14 13.44 -3.98
CA TYR A 24 -15.10 14.11 -5.27
C TYR A 24 -14.47 13.22 -6.34
N GLY A 25 -15.24 12.91 -7.38
CA GLY A 25 -14.71 12.29 -8.59
C GLY A 25 -13.81 13.25 -9.38
N PHE A 26 -12.89 12.71 -10.17
CA PHE A 26 -12.00 13.48 -11.04
C PHE A 26 -12.39 13.33 -12.51
N VAL A 27 -12.61 14.46 -13.17
CA VAL A 27 -13.00 14.47 -14.60
C VAL A 27 -11.86 13.92 -15.45
N ASN A 28 -12.19 13.00 -16.36
CA ASN A 28 -11.23 12.43 -17.32
C ASN A 28 -11.00 13.38 -18.51
N PHE A 29 -9.73 13.65 -18.84
CA PHE A 29 -9.30 14.46 -19.98
C PHE A 29 -8.78 13.64 -21.17
N GLY A 30 -9.39 12.47 -21.40
CA GLY A 30 -9.01 11.53 -22.45
C GLY A 30 -7.87 10.62 -21.99
N ASN A 31 -8.22 9.38 -21.62
CA ASN A 31 -7.29 8.35 -21.13
C ASN A 31 -6.47 8.75 -19.90
N THR A 32 -7.03 9.59 -19.02
CA THR A 32 -6.37 10.02 -17.76
C THR A 32 -6.85 9.26 -16.51
N CYS A 33 -7.62 8.18 -16.69
CA CYS A 33 -8.12 7.37 -15.58
C CYS A 33 -7.00 6.70 -14.75
N TYR A 34 -5.86 6.38 -15.36
CA TYR A 34 -4.66 5.90 -14.65
C TYR A 34 -4.18 6.93 -13.60
N CYS A 35 -4.22 8.22 -13.96
CA CYS A 35 -3.87 9.32 -13.08
C CYS A 35 -4.95 9.51 -12.01
N ASN A 36 -6.22 9.56 -12.41
CA ASN A 36 -7.33 9.76 -11.48
C ASN A 36 -7.39 8.68 -10.40
N SER A 37 -7.30 7.40 -10.79
CA SER A 37 -7.38 6.27 -9.86
C SER A 37 -6.26 6.27 -8.80
N VAL A 38 -5.02 6.58 -9.21
CA VAL A 38 -3.88 6.72 -8.30
C VAL A 38 -4.02 7.94 -7.41
N LEU A 39 -4.45 9.09 -7.94
CA LEU A 39 -4.69 10.29 -7.14
C LEU A 39 -5.76 10.07 -6.08
N GLN A 40 -6.83 9.34 -6.41
CA GLN A 40 -7.86 8.95 -5.43
C GLN A 40 -7.26 8.04 -4.36
N ALA A 41 -6.51 7.00 -4.74
CA ALA A 41 -5.88 6.10 -3.78
C ALA A 41 -4.96 6.87 -2.80
N LEU A 42 -4.11 7.75 -3.33
CA LEU A 42 -3.20 8.59 -2.54
C LEU A 42 -3.95 9.62 -1.66
N PHE A 43 -5.08 10.15 -2.11
CA PHE A 43 -5.87 11.09 -1.31
C PHE A 43 -6.46 10.42 -0.05
N PHE A 44 -6.90 9.16 -0.15
CA PHE A 44 -7.45 8.44 1.00
C PHE A 44 -6.37 7.80 1.89
N CYS A 45 -5.12 7.78 1.44
CA CYS A 45 -3.95 7.51 2.28
C CYS A 45 -3.70 8.71 3.22
N LYS A 46 -4.30 8.69 4.42
CA LYS A 46 -4.29 9.82 5.37
C LYS A 46 -2.88 10.39 5.67
N PRO A 47 -1.82 9.58 5.90
CA PRO A 47 -0.47 10.12 6.12
C PRO A 47 0.03 10.98 4.96
N PHE A 48 -0.16 10.52 3.72
CA PHE A 48 0.22 11.24 2.52
C PHE A 48 -0.62 12.50 2.32
N ARG A 49 -1.96 12.38 2.41
CA ARG A 49 -2.88 13.53 2.32
C ARG A 49 -2.51 14.63 3.30
N ASN A 50 -2.22 14.28 4.55
CA ASN A 50 -1.91 15.25 5.59
C ASN A 50 -0.60 15.99 5.28
N ARG A 51 0.46 15.30 4.85
CA ARG A 51 1.72 15.93 4.45
C ARG A 51 1.54 16.87 3.26
N VAL A 52 0.77 16.47 2.25
CA VAL A 52 0.47 17.31 1.07
C VAL A 52 -0.32 18.57 1.45
N LEU A 53 -1.30 18.44 2.34
CA LEU A 53 -2.07 19.60 2.84
C LEU A 53 -1.22 20.53 3.73
N LEU A 54 -0.32 19.98 4.54
CA LEU A 54 0.64 20.77 5.33
C LEU A 54 1.61 21.53 4.42
N TYR A 55 2.15 20.87 3.40
CA TYR A 55 2.98 21.51 2.38
C TYR A 55 2.23 22.70 1.74
N ARG A 56 0.94 22.52 1.41
CA ARG A 56 0.12 23.61 0.85
C ARG A 56 0.05 24.85 1.74
N GLN A 57 0.00 24.66 3.06
CA GLN A 57 -0.08 25.73 4.05
C GLN A 57 1.26 26.46 4.17
N GLN A 58 2.37 25.73 4.16
CA GLN A 58 3.73 26.25 4.26
C GLN A 58 4.14 27.01 2.98
N SER A 59 3.76 26.50 1.81
CA SER A 59 4.10 27.11 0.51
C SER A 59 3.18 28.26 0.09
N LYS A 60 2.36 28.83 1.00
CA LYS A 60 1.52 30.01 0.70
C LYS A 60 2.38 31.24 0.39
N GLY A 61 2.64 31.46 -0.90
CA GLY A 61 3.40 32.62 -1.41
C GLY A 61 4.62 32.27 -2.28
N GLN A 62 4.95 30.99 -2.44
CA GLN A 62 6.00 30.58 -3.36
C GLN A 62 5.59 30.80 -4.82
N LYS A 63 6.49 31.34 -5.64
CA LYS A 63 6.23 31.70 -7.05
C LYS A 63 6.38 30.53 -8.02
N LYS A 64 7.04 29.43 -7.63
CA LYS A 64 7.38 28.34 -8.54
C LYS A 64 6.28 27.28 -8.53
N GLU A 65 5.57 27.16 -9.64
CA GLU A 65 4.60 26.09 -9.87
C GLU A 65 5.33 24.77 -10.18
N THR A 66 5.15 23.77 -9.31
CA THR A 66 5.67 22.40 -9.42
C THR A 66 4.53 21.38 -9.41
N LEU A 67 4.80 20.14 -9.82
CA LEU A 67 3.80 19.06 -9.73
C LEU A 67 3.26 18.87 -8.30
N LEU A 68 4.13 18.93 -7.28
CA LEU A 68 3.72 18.89 -5.88
C LEU A 68 2.79 20.05 -5.51
N SER A 69 3.09 21.28 -5.96
CA SER A 69 2.21 22.43 -5.70
C SER A 69 0.83 22.26 -6.35
N CYS A 70 0.76 21.72 -7.57
CA CYS A 70 -0.50 21.42 -8.25
C CYS A 70 -1.28 20.31 -7.55
N LEU A 71 -0.61 19.28 -7.05
CA LEU A 71 -1.21 18.21 -6.26
C LEU A 71 -1.78 18.75 -4.95
N ALA A 72 -1.01 19.61 -4.28
CA ALA A 72 -1.39 20.25 -3.03
C ALA A 72 -2.61 21.18 -3.21
N ASP A 73 -2.66 21.95 -4.30
CA ASP A 73 -3.85 22.73 -4.70
C ASP A 73 -5.07 21.84 -4.98
N LEU A 74 -4.88 20.70 -5.66
CA LEU A 74 -5.95 19.75 -5.96
C LEU A 74 -6.53 19.15 -4.66
N PHE A 75 -5.70 18.64 -3.77
CA PHE A 75 -6.12 18.04 -2.50
C PHE A 75 -6.78 19.08 -1.59
N TYR A 76 -6.22 20.29 -1.51
CA TYR A 76 -6.83 21.39 -0.79
C TYR A 76 -8.20 21.75 -1.38
N THR A 77 -8.32 21.76 -2.70
CA THR A 77 -9.61 22.03 -3.37
C THR A 77 -10.66 20.98 -2.99
N VAL A 78 -10.31 19.69 -2.94
CA VAL A 78 -11.24 18.61 -2.51
C VAL A 78 -11.75 18.86 -1.09
N THR A 79 -10.84 19.15 -0.14
CA THR A 79 -11.18 19.32 1.28
C THR A 79 -11.94 20.61 1.62
N THR A 80 -11.91 21.61 0.75
CA THR A 80 -12.50 22.95 1.02
C THR A 80 -13.78 23.23 0.24
N LYS A 81 -14.28 22.27 -0.55
CA LYS A 81 -15.56 22.43 -1.22
C LYS A 81 -16.70 22.54 -0.22
N LYS A 82 -17.70 23.36 -0.55
CA LYS A 82 -18.90 23.52 0.29
C LYS A 82 -19.84 22.31 0.26
N LYS A 83 -19.87 21.57 -0.86
CA LYS A 83 -20.68 20.35 -0.99
C LYS A 83 -19.82 19.18 -0.55
N LYS A 84 -20.43 18.16 0.06
CA LYS A 84 -19.71 16.95 0.48
C LYS A 84 -19.43 16.00 -0.68
N VAL A 85 -20.22 16.05 -1.74
CA VAL A 85 -20.08 15.19 -2.92
C VAL A 85 -20.09 16.02 -4.21
N GLY A 86 -19.27 15.64 -5.19
CA GLY A 86 -19.30 16.21 -6.53
C GLY A 86 -18.17 15.73 -7.43
N GLN A 87 -17.79 16.56 -8.39
CA GLN A 87 -16.68 16.31 -9.31
C GLN A 87 -15.73 17.51 -9.37
N ILE A 88 -14.44 17.23 -9.56
CA ILE A 88 -13.39 18.23 -9.73
C ILE A 88 -12.62 17.95 -11.02
N PRO A 89 -12.41 18.95 -11.88
CA PRO A 89 -11.54 18.81 -13.05
C PRO A 89 -10.06 19.06 -12.65
N PRO A 90 -9.17 18.04 -12.61
CA PRO A 90 -7.74 18.20 -12.27
C PRO A 90 -6.90 18.84 -13.40
N LYS A 91 -7.42 19.87 -14.08
CA LYS A 91 -6.80 20.46 -15.29
C LYS A 91 -5.36 20.93 -15.06
N LYS A 92 -5.12 21.69 -13.99
CA LYS A 92 -3.78 22.22 -13.68
C LYS A 92 -2.77 21.12 -13.43
N PHE A 93 -3.15 20.11 -12.65
CA PHE A 93 -2.30 18.96 -12.36
C PHE A 93 -1.96 18.19 -13.62
N VAL A 94 -2.96 17.83 -14.44
CA VAL A 94 -2.74 17.08 -15.69
C VAL A 94 -1.88 17.88 -16.68
N GLN A 95 -2.12 19.19 -16.83
CA GLN A 95 -1.28 20.05 -17.68
C GLN A 95 0.16 20.12 -17.19
N ARG A 96 0.38 20.15 -15.87
CA ARG A 96 1.71 20.15 -15.28
C ARG A 96 2.42 18.82 -15.49
N LEU A 97 1.73 17.69 -15.25
CA LEU A 97 2.24 16.34 -15.48
C LEU A 97 2.73 16.17 -16.93
N LYS A 98 1.90 16.54 -17.90
CA LYS A 98 2.26 16.46 -19.33
C LYS A 98 3.47 17.33 -19.68
N ARG A 99 3.60 18.50 -19.06
CA ARG A 99 4.75 19.40 -19.30
C ARG A 99 6.05 18.86 -18.70
N GLU A 100 5.98 18.20 -17.54
CA GLU A 100 7.17 17.69 -16.85
C GLU A 100 7.66 16.35 -17.41
N ASN A 101 6.76 15.51 -17.93
CA ASN A 101 7.12 14.18 -18.41
C ASN A 101 6.51 13.87 -19.78
N VAL A 102 7.39 13.77 -20.78
CA VAL A 102 7.05 13.49 -22.18
C VAL A 102 6.34 12.15 -22.36
N LEU A 103 6.59 11.17 -21.49
CA LEU A 103 5.91 9.86 -21.54
C LEU A 103 4.40 10.00 -21.33
N PHE A 104 3.99 10.96 -20.51
CA PHE A 104 2.58 11.25 -20.24
C PHE A 104 1.98 12.33 -21.16
N ASP A 105 2.81 13.00 -21.99
CA ASP A 105 2.37 14.06 -22.93
C ASP A 105 1.76 13.50 -24.22
N ASN A 106 0.72 12.69 -24.07
CA ASN A 106 -0.06 12.17 -25.18
C ASN A 106 -1.50 11.91 -24.72
N TYR A 107 -2.31 11.35 -25.62
CA TYR A 107 -3.69 10.93 -25.34
C TYR A 107 -3.82 9.40 -25.27
N LEU A 108 -2.71 8.69 -25.10
CA LEU A 108 -2.71 7.23 -24.99
C LEU A 108 -2.99 6.81 -23.54
N PRO A 109 -3.62 5.65 -23.32
CA PRO A 109 -3.65 5.03 -21.99
C PRO A 109 -2.22 4.76 -21.50
N GLN A 110 -2.00 4.98 -20.21
CA GLN A 110 -0.70 4.83 -19.55
C GLN A 110 -0.82 3.89 -18.36
N ASP A 111 0.31 3.37 -17.90
CA ASP A 111 0.38 2.48 -16.75
C ASP A 111 0.22 3.28 -15.44
N ALA A 112 -0.74 2.88 -14.60
CA ALA A 112 -0.97 3.51 -13.30
C ALA A 112 0.21 3.34 -12.34
N HIS A 113 0.95 2.24 -12.43
CA HIS A 113 2.14 1.97 -11.62
C HIS A 113 3.31 2.85 -12.05
N GLU A 114 3.51 3.04 -13.35
CA GLU A 114 4.51 3.96 -13.89
C GLU A 114 4.22 5.40 -13.45
N PHE A 115 2.95 5.83 -13.50
CA PHE A 115 2.53 7.13 -13.00
C PHE A 115 2.76 7.27 -11.50
N LEU A 116 2.40 6.28 -10.68
CA LEU A 116 2.65 6.30 -9.23
C LEU A 116 4.14 6.48 -8.94
N ASN A 117 4.98 5.68 -9.58
CA ASN A 117 6.43 5.75 -9.41
C ASN A 117 7.00 7.11 -9.82
N HIS A 118 6.59 7.62 -10.98
CA HIS A 118 7.02 8.95 -11.42
C HIS A 118 6.58 10.03 -10.43
N LEU A 119 5.33 10.00 -9.97
CA LEU A 119 4.78 11.00 -9.05
C LEU A 119 5.53 11.02 -7.72
N LEU A 120 5.75 9.85 -7.10
CA LEU A 120 6.41 9.79 -5.79
C LEU A 120 7.87 10.24 -5.86
N ASN A 121 8.62 9.79 -6.88
CA ASN A 121 10.00 10.21 -7.08
C ASN A 121 10.08 11.72 -7.39
N GLN A 122 9.22 12.23 -8.27
CA GLN A 122 9.20 13.66 -8.61
C GLN A 122 8.89 14.54 -7.39
N ILE A 123 8.00 14.10 -6.49
CA ILE A 123 7.74 14.81 -5.23
C ILE A 123 8.96 14.73 -4.31
N ALA A 124 9.60 13.57 -4.19
CA ALA A 124 10.81 13.43 -3.39
C ALA A 124 11.94 14.35 -3.87
N ASP A 125 12.17 14.43 -5.18
CA ASP A 125 13.18 15.30 -5.79
C ASP A 125 12.90 16.79 -5.54
N ILE A 126 11.62 17.21 -5.64
CA ILE A 126 11.22 18.59 -5.34
C ILE A 126 11.58 18.94 -3.90
N LEU A 127 11.24 18.07 -2.94
CA LEU A 127 11.48 18.29 -1.52
C LEU A 127 12.98 18.31 -1.19
N GLN A 128 13.78 17.43 -1.82
CA GLN A 128 15.23 17.42 -1.65
C GLN A 128 15.85 18.71 -2.19
N ALA A 129 15.41 19.18 -3.36
CA ALA A 129 15.90 20.44 -3.93
C ALA A 129 15.53 21.65 -3.06
N GLU A 130 14.34 21.65 -2.46
CA GLU A 130 13.92 22.69 -1.52
C GLU A 130 14.77 22.67 -0.24
N ASN A 131 14.94 21.50 0.39
CA ASN A 131 15.79 21.34 1.57
C ASN A 131 17.23 21.80 1.32
N ALA A 132 17.82 21.41 0.18
CA ALA A 132 19.17 21.83 -0.20
C ALA A 132 19.28 23.35 -0.39
N SER A 133 18.23 23.99 -0.94
CA SER A 133 18.19 25.45 -1.11
C SER A 133 18.07 26.19 0.24
N GLU A 134 17.33 25.63 1.19
CA GLU A 134 17.21 26.18 2.55
C GLU A 134 18.52 26.03 3.34
N GLU A 135 19.21 24.90 3.21
CA GLU A 135 20.52 24.69 3.81
C GLU A 135 21.58 25.64 3.22
N ALA A 136 21.57 25.86 1.90
CA ALA A 136 22.46 26.82 1.26
C ALA A 136 22.22 28.25 1.75
N ASN A 137 20.96 28.65 1.93
CA ASN A 137 20.60 29.97 2.48
C ASN A 137 20.93 30.13 3.98
N LYS A 138 21.01 29.04 4.74
CA LYS A 138 21.45 29.07 6.15
C LYS A 138 22.98 29.19 6.24
N LYS A 139 23.72 28.45 5.41
CA LYS A 139 25.19 28.50 5.36
C LYS A 139 25.75 29.86 4.94
N SER A 140 25.05 30.63 4.11
CA SER A 140 25.45 31.99 3.76
C SER A 140 25.32 33.00 4.92
N ASN A 141 24.60 32.66 6.00
CA ASN A 141 24.44 33.50 7.20
C ASN A 141 25.28 33.05 8.40
N SER A 142 25.84 31.85 8.39
CA SER A 142 26.71 31.32 9.47
C SER A 142 27.98 30.75 8.85
N GLY A 143 29.08 31.50 8.92
CA GLY A 143 30.38 31.16 8.32
C GLY A 143 31.13 30.04 9.04
N GLU A 144 30.55 28.84 9.09
CA GLU A 144 31.23 27.63 9.57
C GLU A 144 31.21 26.54 8.49
N ASP A 145 32.41 26.21 8.01
CA ASP A 145 32.70 25.14 7.05
C ASP A 145 32.70 23.77 7.74
N GLU A 146 31.54 23.14 7.87
CA GLU A 146 31.48 21.69 8.06
C GLU A 146 31.28 20.97 6.73
N LYS A 147 32.20 20.03 6.45
CA LYS A 147 32.21 19.13 5.28
C LYS A 147 30.91 18.31 5.24
N GLY A 148 29.91 18.85 4.57
CA GLY A 148 28.61 18.21 4.37
C GLY A 148 28.75 16.97 3.50
N ASN A 149 28.69 15.81 4.13
CA ASN A 149 28.42 14.55 3.46
C ASN A 149 27.11 14.72 2.67
N ASN A 150 27.16 14.55 1.35
CA ASN A 150 26.03 14.72 0.44
C ASN A 150 25.04 13.55 0.61
N SER A 151 24.48 13.39 1.80
CA SER A 151 23.44 12.41 2.06
C SER A 151 22.15 12.96 1.47
N ASN A 152 21.58 12.28 0.48
CA ASN A 152 20.19 12.46 0.04
C ASN A 152 19.31 12.67 1.27
N SER A 153 18.85 13.91 1.49
CA SER A 153 18.07 14.22 2.68
C SER A 153 16.77 13.42 2.60
N ARG A 154 16.49 12.67 3.67
CA ARG A 154 15.28 11.88 3.78
C ARG A 154 14.09 12.83 3.81
N THR A 155 13.12 12.61 2.92
CA THR A 155 11.91 13.45 2.82
C THR A 155 10.73 12.74 3.45
N TRP A 156 9.62 13.45 3.67
CA TRP A 156 8.40 12.82 4.17
C TRP A 156 7.81 11.78 3.21
N ILE A 157 8.16 11.79 1.92
CA ILE A 157 7.84 10.69 0.98
C ILE A 157 8.54 9.41 1.42
N HIS A 158 9.82 9.53 1.76
CA HIS A 158 10.63 8.42 2.24
C HIS A 158 10.19 7.96 3.64
N GLU A 159 9.68 8.85 4.49
CA GLU A 159 9.09 8.46 5.77
C GLU A 159 7.84 7.58 5.58
N ILE A 160 6.99 7.92 4.60
CA ILE A 160 5.72 7.23 4.36
C ILE A 160 5.92 5.94 3.56
N PHE A 161 6.58 6.00 2.41
CA PHE A 161 6.61 4.91 1.42
C PHE A 161 7.91 4.09 1.41
N GLN A 162 9.01 4.60 1.97
CA GLN A 162 10.31 3.93 1.80
C GLN A 162 10.46 2.73 2.73
N GLY A 163 10.45 1.54 2.14
CA GLY A 163 10.99 0.33 2.74
C GLY A 163 12.42 0.06 2.31
N THR A 164 13.03 -0.96 2.91
CA THR A 164 14.38 -1.42 2.56
C THR A 164 14.40 -2.94 2.46
N LEU A 165 14.95 -3.46 1.37
CA LEU A 165 15.22 -4.88 1.13
C LEU A 165 16.71 -5.14 1.27
N THR A 166 17.07 -6.31 1.80
CA THR A 166 18.44 -6.83 1.77
C THR A 166 18.50 -7.93 0.72
N ASN A 167 19.23 -7.68 -0.36
CA ASN A 167 19.50 -8.65 -1.41
C ASN A 167 20.77 -9.42 -1.04
N GLU A 168 20.62 -10.72 -0.79
CA GLU A 168 21.69 -11.64 -0.43
C GLU A 168 22.01 -12.54 -1.63
N THR A 169 23.30 -12.61 -2.00
CA THR A 169 23.80 -13.50 -3.05
C THR A 169 24.91 -14.37 -2.49
N ARG A 170 24.69 -15.68 -2.43
CA ARG A 170 25.65 -16.70 -2.01
C ARG A 170 26.21 -17.43 -3.22
N CYS A 171 27.51 -17.34 -3.47
CA CYS A 171 28.18 -18.13 -4.49
C CYS A 171 28.20 -19.61 -4.10
N LEU A 172 27.77 -20.51 -4.97
CA LEU A 172 27.75 -21.95 -4.67
C LEU A 172 29.11 -22.65 -4.82
N ASN A 173 30.10 -21.97 -5.43
CA ASN A 173 31.45 -22.53 -5.60
C ASN A 173 32.39 -22.19 -4.43
N CYS A 174 32.38 -20.94 -3.95
CA CYS A 174 33.27 -20.48 -2.88
C CYS A 174 32.55 -20.08 -1.59
N GLU A 175 31.23 -20.25 -1.55
CA GLU A 175 30.36 -19.94 -0.41
C GLU A 175 30.35 -18.49 0.07
N THR A 176 31.07 -17.59 -0.61
CA THR A 176 31.06 -16.16 -0.28
C THR A 176 29.67 -15.59 -0.43
N VAL A 177 29.19 -14.93 0.64
CA VAL A 177 27.92 -14.22 0.68
C VAL A 177 28.16 -12.72 0.49
N ARG A 178 27.37 -12.10 -0.38
CA ARG A 178 27.31 -10.65 -0.58
C ARG A 178 25.91 -10.17 -0.25
N THR A 179 25.83 -9.16 0.61
CA THR A 179 24.58 -8.50 0.98
C THR A 179 24.59 -7.07 0.45
N LYS A 180 23.48 -6.63 -0.14
CA LYS A 180 23.28 -5.25 -0.58
C LYS A 180 21.90 -4.79 -0.17
N ASP A 181 21.84 -3.66 0.53
CA ASP A 181 20.57 -3.03 0.88
C ASP A 181 20.08 -2.16 -0.29
N GLU A 182 18.79 -2.29 -0.62
CA GLU A 182 18.12 -1.56 -1.69
C GLU A 182 16.80 -0.98 -1.14
N ASP A 183 16.66 0.33 -1.24
CA ASP A 183 15.43 1.03 -0.85
C ASP A 183 14.36 0.92 -1.95
N PHE A 184 13.09 0.95 -1.55
CA PHE A 184 11.95 0.92 -2.46
C PHE A 184 10.81 1.81 -1.97
N LEU A 185 10.03 2.38 -2.88
CA LEU A 185 8.78 3.11 -2.58
C LEU A 185 7.52 2.26 -2.84
N ASP A 186 7.65 1.23 -3.66
CA ASP A 186 6.65 0.19 -3.89
C ASP A 186 7.32 -1.17 -4.04
N LEU A 187 6.55 -2.24 -3.79
CA LEU A 187 7.01 -3.60 -4.00
C LEU A 187 6.23 -4.24 -5.15
N SER A 188 6.93 -4.49 -6.25
CA SER A 188 6.38 -5.17 -7.42
C SER A 188 6.49 -6.69 -7.26
N VAL A 189 5.35 -7.35 -7.07
CA VAL A 189 5.26 -8.77 -6.71
C VAL A 189 4.86 -9.62 -7.91
N ASP A 190 5.62 -10.69 -8.15
CA ASP A 190 5.28 -11.71 -9.13
C ASP A 190 4.07 -12.54 -8.66
N ILE A 191 3.09 -12.71 -9.54
CA ILE A 191 1.83 -13.39 -9.22
C ILE A 191 1.73 -14.76 -9.90
N LYS A 192 0.99 -15.67 -9.25
CA LYS A 192 0.68 -17.00 -9.75
C LYS A 192 -0.82 -17.27 -9.60
N GLN A 193 -1.36 -18.09 -10.50
CA GLN A 193 -2.78 -18.45 -10.47
C GLN A 193 -3.13 -19.16 -9.15
N TYR A 194 -4.28 -18.82 -8.56
CA TYR A 194 -4.77 -19.34 -7.27
C TYR A 194 -3.82 -19.12 -6.08
N THR A 195 -3.03 -18.04 -6.10
CA THR A 195 -2.11 -17.69 -5.01
C THR A 195 -2.53 -16.39 -4.33
N SER A 196 -2.51 -16.33 -2.99
CA SER A 196 -2.77 -15.09 -2.25
C SER A 196 -1.58 -14.15 -2.22
N ILE A 197 -1.81 -12.85 -2.01
CA ILE A 197 -0.73 -11.87 -1.83
C ILE A 197 0.19 -12.23 -0.66
N THR A 198 -0.37 -12.76 0.43
CA THR A 198 0.42 -13.25 1.57
C THR A 198 1.43 -14.31 1.12
N ASN A 199 1.00 -15.28 0.31
CA ASN A 199 1.89 -16.32 -0.20
C ASN A 199 2.87 -15.78 -1.26
N CYS A 200 2.44 -14.85 -2.11
CA CYS A 200 3.35 -14.19 -3.06
C CYS A 200 4.48 -13.45 -2.34
N LEU A 201 4.18 -12.74 -1.24
CA LEU A 201 5.17 -12.02 -0.43
C LEU A 201 6.08 -12.96 0.37
N GLN A 202 5.56 -14.10 0.83
CA GLN A 202 6.41 -15.15 1.41
C GLN A 202 7.37 -15.72 0.35
N CYS A 203 6.85 -16.01 -0.86
CA CYS A 203 7.65 -16.48 -1.97
C CYS A 203 8.67 -15.44 -2.46
N PHE A 204 8.38 -14.15 -2.35
CA PHE A 204 9.31 -13.06 -2.67
C PHE A 204 10.62 -13.16 -1.86
N SER A 205 10.54 -13.69 -0.63
CA SER A 205 11.70 -13.95 0.21
C SER A 205 12.27 -15.36 0.12
N ASN A 206 11.86 -16.17 -0.86
CA ASN A 206 12.46 -17.48 -1.09
C ASN A 206 13.83 -17.35 -1.77
N THR A 207 14.67 -18.36 -1.57
CA THR A 207 15.95 -18.47 -2.25
C THR A 207 15.72 -18.95 -3.69
N GLU A 208 16.15 -18.15 -4.64
CA GLU A 208 16.21 -18.49 -6.06
C GLU A 208 17.62 -18.95 -6.43
N THR A 209 17.75 -19.95 -7.31
CA THR A 209 19.07 -20.41 -7.77
C THR A 209 19.33 -19.86 -9.17
N ILE A 210 20.43 -19.11 -9.30
CA ILE A 210 20.91 -18.53 -10.55
C ILE A 210 21.82 -19.56 -11.24
N GLN A 211 21.36 -20.10 -12.37
CA GLN A 211 22.01 -21.18 -13.10
C GLN A 211 22.14 -20.88 -14.60
N SER A 212 22.85 -21.77 -15.31
CA SER A 212 22.94 -21.80 -16.78
C SER A 212 23.45 -20.48 -17.40
N GLU A 213 22.68 -19.85 -18.29
CA GLU A 213 23.09 -18.64 -19.02
C GLU A 213 23.17 -17.39 -18.14
N ASN A 214 22.44 -17.40 -17.01
CA ASN A 214 22.33 -16.27 -16.10
C ASN A 214 23.33 -16.29 -14.94
N LYS A 215 24.36 -17.16 -14.96
CA LYS A 215 25.35 -17.31 -13.88
C LYS A 215 25.93 -15.98 -13.37
N TYR A 216 26.00 -15.87 -12.04
CA TYR A 216 26.51 -14.70 -11.31
C TYR A 216 28.03 -14.58 -11.44
N TYR A 217 28.54 -13.38 -11.73
CA TYR A 217 29.98 -13.14 -11.70
C TYR A 217 30.46 -12.96 -10.27
N CYS A 218 31.21 -13.95 -9.76
CA CYS A 218 31.76 -13.89 -8.42
C CYS A 218 33.15 -13.24 -8.43
N GLU A 219 33.32 -12.12 -7.71
CA GLU A 219 34.59 -11.39 -7.62
C GLU A 219 35.72 -12.21 -6.96
N VAL A 220 35.37 -13.11 -6.04
CA VAL A 220 36.32 -13.99 -5.36
C VAL A 220 36.82 -15.10 -6.29
N CYS A 221 35.91 -15.74 -7.02
CA CYS A 221 36.26 -16.76 -8.03
C CYS A 221 36.79 -16.15 -9.34
N ARG A 222 36.53 -14.86 -9.56
CA ARG A 222 36.83 -14.09 -10.79
C ARG A 222 36.24 -14.69 -12.07
N CYS A 223 35.13 -15.41 -11.97
CA CYS A 223 34.42 -16.03 -13.08
C CYS A 223 32.92 -16.22 -12.79
N LYS A 224 32.15 -16.61 -13.82
CA LYS A 224 30.70 -16.89 -13.70
C LYS A 224 30.46 -18.19 -12.94
N GLN A 225 29.70 -18.11 -11.86
CA GLN A 225 29.38 -19.20 -10.96
C GLN A 225 27.87 -19.32 -10.74
N GLU A 226 27.44 -20.51 -10.35
CA GLU A 226 26.10 -20.69 -9.82
C GLU A 226 26.00 -20.01 -8.45
N ALA A 227 24.86 -19.40 -8.18
CA ALA A 227 24.64 -18.66 -6.94
C ALA A 227 23.20 -18.82 -6.47
N GLN A 228 23.01 -18.72 -5.16
CA GLN A 228 21.71 -18.56 -4.55
C GLN A 228 21.46 -17.09 -4.27
N LYS A 229 20.31 -16.57 -4.69
CA LYS A 229 19.89 -15.19 -4.45
C LYS A 229 18.61 -15.19 -3.62
N ARG A 230 18.54 -14.32 -2.62
CA ARG A 230 17.36 -14.16 -1.77
C ARG A 230 17.16 -12.69 -1.44
N MET A 231 15.90 -12.24 -1.43
CA MET A 231 15.56 -10.88 -1.00
C MET A 231 14.85 -10.93 0.35
N ARG A 232 15.37 -10.24 1.36
CA ARG A 232 14.76 -10.15 2.71
C ARG A 232 14.22 -8.75 2.93
N VAL A 233 13.09 -8.62 3.60
CA VAL A 233 12.54 -7.33 4.01
C VAL A 233 13.24 -6.92 5.30
N LYS A 234 13.99 -5.82 5.24
CA LYS A 234 14.74 -5.26 6.37
C LYS A 234 13.97 -4.17 7.09
N ARG A 235 13.33 -3.27 6.33
CA ARG A 235 12.45 -2.24 6.89
C ARG A 235 11.17 -2.16 6.08
N LEU A 236 10.06 -2.20 6.80
CA LEU A 236 8.71 -2.03 6.26
C LEU A 236 8.29 -0.54 6.31
N PRO A 237 7.61 0.00 5.28
CA PRO A 237 7.18 1.40 5.23
C PRO A 237 5.90 1.65 6.05
N GLU A 238 5.62 2.90 6.44
CA GLU A 238 4.32 3.25 7.06
C GLU A 238 3.16 2.93 6.11
N LEU A 239 3.37 3.17 4.81
CA LEU A 239 2.43 2.88 3.75
C LEU A 239 3.09 2.00 2.69
N LEU A 240 2.59 0.77 2.60
CA LEU A 240 3.07 -0.24 1.67
C LEU A 240 2.24 -0.21 0.38
N ALA A 241 2.84 0.24 -0.71
CA ALA A 241 2.31 0.09 -2.06
C ALA A 241 2.77 -1.26 -2.65
N LEU A 242 1.84 -2.15 -2.95
CA LEU A 242 2.10 -3.43 -3.62
C LEU A 242 1.60 -3.36 -5.05
N HIS A 243 2.50 -3.50 -6.01
CA HIS A 243 2.15 -3.64 -7.42
C HIS A 243 2.10 -5.11 -7.80
N LEU A 244 0.98 -5.55 -8.38
CA LEU A 244 0.83 -6.91 -8.87
C LEU A 244 1.27 -6.95 -10.33
N LYS A 245 2.36 -7.68 -10.63
CA LYS A 245 2.90 -7.82 -11.99
C LYS A 245 1.96 -8.62 -12.89
N ARG A 246 0.84 -8.02 -13.27
CA ARG A 246 -0.22 -8.60 -14.09
C ARG A 246 0.07 -8.52 -15.58
N PHE A 247 1.19 -7.94 -15.99
CA PHE A 247 1.58 -7.91 -17.40
C PHE A 247 2.87 -8.68 -17.59
N LYS A 248 2.83 -9.68 -18.47
CA LYS A 248 4.00 -10.50 -18.82
C LYS A 248 4.17 -10.49 -20.32
N TYR A 249 5.40 -10.33 -20.78
CA TYR A 249 5.72 -10.50 -22.18
C TYR A 249 5.59 -11.99 -22.56
N SER A 250 4.79 -12.27 -23.58
CA SER A 250 4.61 -13.61 -24.13
C SER A 250 5.37 -13.70 -25.45
N GLU A 251 6.44 -14.49 -25.47
CA GLU A 251 7.24 -14.74 -26.69
C GLU A 251 6.37 -15.34 -27.79
N ASN A 252 5.49 -16.28 -27.45
CA ASN A 252 4.57 -16.93 -28.39
C ASN A 252 3.64 -15.93 -29.09
N ALA A 253 3.17 -14.91 -28.35
CA ALA A 253 2.26 -13.90 -28.89
C ALA A 253 2.98 -12.63 -29.38
N ASN A 254 4.31 -12.56 -29.20
CA ASN A 254 5.17 -11.40 -29.43
C ASN A 254 4.59 -10.08 -28.87
N ARG A 255 3.98 -10.14 -27.67
CA ARG A 255 3.36 -8.98 -27.01
C ARG A 255 3.18 -9.19 -25.52
N PHE A 256 2.95 -8.10 -24.79
CA PHE A 256 2.49 -8.18 -23.41
C PHE A 256 1.06 -8.70 -23.33
N ILE A 257 0.85 -9.68 -22.45
CA ILE A 257 -0.46 -10.22 -22.10
C ILE A 257 -0.80 -9.90 -20.66
N LYS A 258 -2.08 -9.67 -20.39
CA LYS A 258 -2.57 -9.52 -19.02
C LYS A 258 -2.80 -10.88 -18.38
N LEU A 259 -2.24 -11.07 -17.20
CA LEU A 259 -2.45 -12.18 -16.29
C LEU A 259 -3.69 -11.87 -15.43
N SER A 260 -4.85 -12.31 -15.90
CA SER A 260 -6.13 -12.19 -15.17
C SER A 260 -6.23 -13.14 -13.97
N TYR A 261 -5.10 -13.58 -13.41
CA TYR A 261 -5.06 -14.59 -12.36
C TYR A 261 -5.89 -14.22 -11.14
N TYR A 262 -6.56 -15.21 -10.54
CA TYR A 262 -7.21 -15.11 -9.25
C TYR A 262 -6.15 -15.02 -8.15
N VAL A 263 -5.99 -13.81 -7.61
CA VAL A 263 -5.00 -13.44 -6.59
C VAL A 263 -5.74 -12.74 -5.44
N PRO A 264 -6.19 -13.49 -4.42
CA PRO A 264 -6.86 -12.90 -3.28
C PRO A 264 -5.89 -12.05 -2.45
N PHE A 265 -6.37 -10.89 -2.02
CA PHE A 265 -5.66 -9.99 -1.12
C PHE A 265 -6.53 -9.74 0.14
N PRO A 266 -5.96 -9.91 1.34
CA PRO A 266 -6.74 -9.78 2.57
C PRO A 266 -6.99 -8.31 2.92
N GLN A 267 -8.00 -8.03 3.74
CA GLN A 267 -8.18 -6.67 4.29
C GLN A 267 -7.11 -6.33 5.32
N GLU A 268 -6.61 -7.33 6.04
CA GLU A 268 -5.52 -7.20 6.99
C GLU A 268 -4.35 -8.08 6.55
N LEU A 269 -3.17 -7.49 6.43
CA LEU A 269 -1.97 -8.17 5.97
C LEU A 269 -0.91 -8.10 7.06
N ARG A 270 -0.55 -9.25 7.65
CA ARG A 270 0.58 -9.35 8.56
C ARG A 270 1.84 -9.64 7.76
N LEU A 271 2.82 -8.76 7.87
CA LEU A 271 4.15 -8.96 7.29
C LEU A 271 5.18 -9.12 8.40
N PHE A 272 6.16 -9.96 8.11
CA PHE A 272 7.27 -10.20 9.00
C PHE A 272 8.49 -9.51 8.40
N ASN A 273 9.23 -8.77 9.23
CA ASN A 273 10.56 -8.41 8.82
C ASN A 273 11.37 -9.69 8.77
N THR A 274 11.91 -9.99 7.59
CA THR A 274 12.64 -11.23 7.39
C THR A 274 14.12 -11.05 7.63
N SER A 275 14.64 -9.84 7.85
CA SER A 275 16.05 -9.59 8.17
C SER A 275 16.36 -9.78 9.66
N ASP A 276 17.53 -10.34 9.97
CA ASP A 276 17.94 -10.69 11.35
C ASP A 276 18.24 -9.45 12.23
N ASP A 277 18.43 -8.29 11.60
CA ASP A 277 18.71 -6.99 12.22
C ASP A 277 17.47 -6.08 12.35
N ALA A 278 16.27 -6.60 12.09
CA ALA A 278 15.04 -5.81 12.17
C ALA A 278 14.59 -5.56 13.62
N SER A 279 14.27 -4.30 13.93
CA SER A 279 13.88 -3.86 15.28
C SER A 279 12.46 -4.27 15.70
N ASN A 280 11.54 -4.44 14.74
CA ASN A 280 10.20 -5.00 14.96
C ASN A 280 10.05 -6.28 14.15
N PRO A 281 9.66 -7.43 14.75
CA PRO A 281 9.58 -8.69 14.03
C PRO A 281 8.38 -8.76 13.08
N ASP A 282 7.29 -8.07 13.41
CA ASP A 282 6.05 -8.10 12.63
C ASP A 282 5.35 -6.75 12.58
N GLN A 283 4.66 -6.51 11.48
CA GLN A 283 3.83 -5.33 11.25
C GLN A 283 2.49 -5.77 10.67
N LEU A 284 1.41 -5.37 11.33
CA LEU A 284 0.07 -5.52 10.78
C LEU A 284 -0.23 -4.32 9.88
N TYR A 285 -0.82 -4.60 8.74
CA TYR A 285 -1.30 -3.60 7.80
C TYR A 285 -2.79 -3.76 7.54
N GLU A 286 -3.45 -2.63 7.29
CA GLU A 286 -4.83 -2.56 6.85
C GLU A 286 -4.91 -2.06 5.40
N LEU A 287 -5.75 -2.69 4.58
CA LEU A 287 -5.97 -2.29 3.19
C LEU A 287 -6.77 -0.98 3.14
N MET A 288 -6.16 0.04 2.55
CA MET A 288 -6.72 1.39 2.46
C MET A 288 -7.24 1.74 1.07
N ALA A 289 -6.56 1.27 0.02
CA ALA A 289 -6.99 1.50 -1.35
C ALA A 289 -6.56 0.40 -2.31
N VAL A 290 -7.31 0.25 -3.40
CA VAL A 290 -7.06 -0.69 -4.50
C VAL A 290 -7.25 0.05 -5.81
N VAL A 291 -6.18 0.17 -6.59
CA VAL A 291 -6.29 0.58 -8.00
C VAL A 291 -6.57 -0.68 -8.81
N VAL A 292 -7.68 -0.68 -9.55
CA VAL A 292 -8.13 -1.80 -10.37
C VAL A 292 -7.88 -1.45 -11.84
N HIS A 293 -7.35 -2.39 -12.59
CA HIS A 293 -7.25 -2.29 -14.05
C HIS A 293 -8.34 -3.16 -14.70
N SER A 294 -9.18 -2.52 -15.51
CA SER A 294 -10.22 -3.11 -16.33
C SER A 294 -9.76 -3.11 -17.80
N GLY A 295 -9.63 -4.27 -18.42
CA GLY A 295 -9.16 -4.38 -19.80
C GLY A 295 -8.19 -5.54 -19.99
N SER A 296 -8.06 -6.00 -21.24
CA SER A 296 -7.27 -7.20 -21.59
C SER A 296 -5.81 -6.92 -21.94
N GLY A 297 -5.42 -5.65 -22.10
CA GLY A 297 -4.07 -5.27 -22.52
C GLY A 297 -3.54 -4.06 -21.78
N LEU A 298 -2.22 -3.87 -21.81
CA LEU A 298 -1.51 -2.80 -21.10
C LEU A 298 -1.94 -1.41 -21.59
N ASN A 299 -2.07 -1.24 -22.91
CA ASN A 299 -2.37 0.04 -23.55
C ASN A 299 -3.87 0.20 -23.90
N ARG A 300 -4.71 -0.71 -23.40
CA ARG A 300 -6.16 -0.74 -23.66
C ARG A 300 -6.88 -1.23 -22.41
N GLY A 301 -7.31 -0.26 -21.62
CA GLY A 301 -8.09 -0.50 -20.42
C GLY A 301 -8.54 0.81 -19.77
N HIS A 302 -9.12 0.65 -18.60
CA HIS A 302 -9.68 1.68 -17.77
C HIS A 302 -9.26 1.42 -16.33
N TYR A 303 -8.97 2.47 -15.58
CA TYR A 303 -8.59 2.34 -14.18
C TYR A 303 -9.65 2.95 -13.27
N ILE A 304 -10.01 2.20 -12.24
CA ILE A 304 -10.88 2.67 -11.16
C ILE A 304 -10.15 2.52 -9.82
N SER A 305 -10.63 3.21 -8.79
CA SER A 305 -10.04 3.16 -7.45
C SER A 305 -11.08 2.78 -6.42
N LEU A 306 -10.81 1.75 -5.63
CA LEU A 306 -11.60 1.39 -4.45
C LEU A 306 -10.87 1.92 -3.24
N VAL A 307 -11.54 2.68 -2.38
CA VAL A 307 -10.90 3.33 -1.24
C VAL A 307 -11.72 3.15 0.02
N LYS A 308 -11.03 3.01 1.15
CA LYS A 308 -11.62 2.93 2.48
C LYS A 308 -11.58 4.31 3.15
N SER A 309 -12.75 4.82 3.54
CA SER A 309 -12.91 6.07 4.30
C SER A 309 -13.70 5.76 5.56
N ASP A 310 -13.09 5.87 6.75
CA ASP A 310 -13.78 5.70 8.05
C ASP A 310 -14.70 4.46 8.13
N GLY A 311 -14.22 3.34 7.60
CA GLY A 311 -14.93 2.05 7.60
C GLY A 311 -15.86 1.81 6.42
N ILE A 312 -16.20 2.82 5.62
CA ILE A 312 -16.97 2.65 4.38
C ILE A 312 -16.05 2.50 3.17
N TRP A 313 -16.47 1.66 2.22
CA TRP A 313 -15.77 1.50 0.94
C TRP A 313 -16.49 2.26 -0.17
N LEU A 314 -15.68 2.96 -0.96
CA LEU A 314 -16.13 3.79 -2.07
C LEU A 314 -15.41 3.35 -3.34
N LEU A 315 -16.15 3.32 -4.45
CA LEU A 315 -15.64 3.11 -5.81
C LEU A 315 -15.60 4.46 -6.51
N PHE A 316 -14.42 4.84 -6.98
CA PHE A 316 -14.16 6.02 -7.79
C PHE A 316 -13.86 5.58 -9.22
N ASP A 317 -14.76 5.94 -10.12
CA ASP A 317 -14.64 5.75 -11.56
C ASP A 317 -14.68 7.14 -12.22
N ASP A 318 -13.50 7.74 -12.38
CA ASP A 318 -13.33 9.12 -12.83
C ASP A 318 -14.25 10.09 -12.05
N GLU A 319 -15.24 10.68 -12.72
CA GLU A 319 -16.18 11.64 -12.15
C GLU A 319 -17.29 10.99 -11.30
N TYR A 320 -17.47 9.69 -11.42
CA TYR A 320 -18.48 8.92 -10.71
C TYR A 320 -17.92 8.36 -9.40
N VAL A 321 -18.70 8.53 -8.34
CA VAL A 321 -18.39 7.99 -7.02
C VAL A 321 -19.59 7.22 -6.50
N ASP A 322 -19.38 5.97 -6.12
CA ASP A 322 -20.43 5.12 -5.55
C ASP A 322 -19.97 4.37 -4.29
N LYS A 323 -20.92 3.96 -3.47
CA LYS A 323 -20.65 3.08 -2.31
C LYS A 323 -20.57 1.63 -2.80
N ILE A 324 -19.55 0.90 -2.35
CA ILE A 324 -19.38 -0.52 -2.64
C ILE A 324 -19.41 -1.33 -1.33
N ASP A 325 -20.05 -2.50 -1.36
CA ASP A 325 -20.02 -3.43 -0.24
C ASP A 325 -18.61 -4.05 -0.12
N PRO A 326 -18.00 -4.11 1.08
CA PRO A 326 -16.74 -4.80 1.29
C PRO A 326 -16.68 -6.23 0.72
N ALA A 327 -17.79 -6.95 0.68
CA ALA A 327 -17.87 -8.30 0.11
C ALA A 327 -17.57 -8.31 -1.40
N ASN A 328 -17.96 -7.26 -2.13
CA ASN A 328 -17.77 -7.14 -3.57
C ASN A 328 -16.33 -6.79 -3.96
N ILE A 329 -15.45 -6.45 -3.01
CA ILE A 329 -14.02 -6.26 -3.28
C ILE A 329 -13.39 -7.55 -3.84
N ARG A 330 -13.95 -8.71 -3.47
CA ARG A 330 -13.53 -10.03 -3.95
C ARG A 330 -13.69 -10.21 -5.46
N ASP A 331 -14.58 -9.45 -6.09
CA ASP A 331 -14.79 -9.50 -7.54
C ASP A 331 -13.55 -9.03 -8.31
N PHE A 332 -12.67 -8.26 -7.66
CA PHE A 332 -11.43 -7.74 -8.23
C PHE A 332 -10.21 -8.63 -7.96
N PHE A 333 -10.39 -9.82 -7.38
CA PHE A 333 -9.29 -10.78 -7.18
C PHE A 333 -8.76 -11.32 -8.51
N GLY A 334 -9.56 -11.26 -9.57
CA GLY A 334 -9.27 -11.80 -10.90
C GLY A 334 -10.15 -13.01 -11.22
N THR A 335 -9.82 -13.74 -12.28
CA THR A 335 -10.65 -14.84 -12.77
C THR A 335 -10.16 -16.22 -12.35
N THR A 336 -11.11 -17.06 -11.97
CA THR A 336 -10.93 -18.51 -11.77
C THR A 336 -11.15 -19.30 -13.07
N SER A 337 -11.65 -18.66 -14.13
CA SER A 337 -11.88 -19.32 -15.42
C SER A 337 -11.54 -18.40 -16.59
N GLU A 338 -10.93 -18.95 -17.63
CA GLU A 338 -10.65 -18.22 -18.88
C GLU A 338 -11.92 -17.71 -19.59
N ALA A 339 -13.10 -18.20 -19.19
CA ALA A 339 -14.40 -17.80 -19.75
C ALA A 339 -15.05 -16.58 -19.07
N SER A 340 -14.44 -15.96 -18.06
CA SER A 340 -15.02 -14.79 -17.38
C SER A 340 -15.01 -13.55 -18.27
N LYS A 341 -16.15 -12.83 -18.28
CA LYS A 341 -16.40 -11.65 -19.11
C LYS A 341 -15.78 -10.36 -18.56
N THR A 342 -15.47 -10.30 -17.27
CA THR A 342 -14.84 -9.11 -16.66
C THR A 342 -13.35 -9.35 -16.52
N SER A 343 -12.56 -8.42 -17.05
CA SER A 343 -11.10 -8.43 -16.91
C SER A 343 -10.66 -7.55 -15.74
N ASP A 344 -11.56 -7.24 -14.82
CA ASP A 344 -11.32 -6.30 -13.74
C ASP A 344 -10.48 -7.00 -12.67
N SER A 345 -9.30 -6.47 -12.41
CA SER A 345 -8.37 -7.09 -11.49
C SER A 345 -7.59 -6.02 -10.76
N ALA A 346 -7.48 -6.16 -9.44
CA ALA A 346 -6.65 -5.31 -8.61
C ALA A 346 -5.21 -5.28 -9.15
N TYR A 347 -4.66 -4.09 -9.27
CA TYR A 347 -3.37 -3.84 -9.91
C TYR A 347 -2.35 -3.25 -8.94
N ILE A 348 -2.77 -2.26 -8.14
CA ILE A 348 -1.96 -1.68 -7.06
C ILE A 348 -2.78 -1.74 -5.77
N LEU A 349 -2.18 -2.23 -4.69
CA LEU A 349 -2.78 -2.28 -3.36
C LEU A 349 -2.03 -1.32 -2.44
N PHE A 350 -2.76 -0.51 -1.68
CA PHE A 350 -2.20 0.38 -0.67
C PHE A 350 -2.60 -0.14 0.70
N TYR A 351 -1.59 -0.52 1.47
CA TYR A 351 -1.71 -1.02 2.84
C TYR A 351 -1.10 -0.01 3.80
N GLN A 352 -1.81 0.37 4.87
CA GLN A 352 -1.30 1.26 5.91
C GLN A 352 -0.96 0.47 7.17
N ALA A 353 0.20 0.73 7.75
CA ALA A 353 0.64 0.11 8.99
C ALA A 353 -0.32 0.46 10.13
N CYS A 354 -0.77 -0.56 10.87
CA CYS A 354 -1.52 -0.36 12.10
C CYS A 354 -0.53 0.00 13.22
N ASP A 355 -0.73 1.13 13.90
CA ASP A 355 0.06 1.45 15.08
C ASP A 355 -0.20 0.42 16.18
N SER A 356 0.86 -0.17 16.73
CA SER A 356 0.80 -1.11 17.88
C SER A 356 0.19 -0.49 19.15
N SER A 357 0.00 0.84 19.19
CA SER A 357 -0.65 1.59 20.28
C SER A 357 -2.18 1.63 20.20
N SER A 358 -2.79 1.21 19.09
CA SER A 358 -4.24 1.24 18.89
C SER A 358 -4.98 0.00 19.42
N SER A 359 -4.24 -1.07 19.77
CA SER A 359 -4.81 -2.33 20.24
C SER A 359 -5.14 -2.37 21.75
N THR A 360 -4.82 -1.32 22.52
CA THR A 360 -5.02 -1.30 23.99
C THR A 360 -6.26 -0.53 24.47
N ARG A 361 -7.15 -0.08 23.58
CA ARG A 361 -8.32 0.75 23.95
C ARG A 361 -9.71 0.11 23.75
N ALA A 362 -9.77 -1.19 23.45
CA ALA A 362 -11.05 -1.86 23.18
C ALA A 362 -11.26 -3.16 23.98
N VAL A 363 -10.77 -3.25 25.23
CA VAL A 363 -11.22 -4.27 26.18
C VAL A 363 -11.34 -3.64 27.57
N GLY A 364 -12.57 -3.47 28.05
CA GLY A 364 -12.86 -3.24 29.48
C GLY A 364 -13.79 -2.09 29.79
N GLN A 365 -15.07 -2.16 29.38
CA GLN A 365 -16.17 -1.49 30.10
C GLN A 365 -17.53 -2.09 29.73
N SER A 366 -17.92 -3.12 30.49
CA SER A 366 -19.29 -3.63 30.75
C SER A 366 -19.11 -4.95 31.52
N ASP A 367 -19.76 -5.30 32.62
CA ASP A 367 -20.83 -4.72 33.43
C ASP A 367 -20.64 -5.26 34.86
N ASN A 368 -20.88 -4.43 35.87
CA ASN A 368 -20.95 -4.85 37.26
C ASN A 368 -22.38 -4.59 37.74
N LEU A 369 -23.26 -5.60 37.63
CA LEU A 369 -24.58 -5.59 38.27
C LEU A 369 -24.72 -6.77 39.23
N SER A 370 -24.64 -6.41 40.51
CA SER A 370 -25.35 -6.94 41.68
C SER A 370 -26.28 -8.15 41.49
N SER A 371 -26.06 -9.19 42.29
CA SER A 371 -27.14 -10.03 42.82
C SER A 371 -26.94 -10.27 44.31
N GLN A 372 -27.92 -9.77 45.07
CA GLN A 372 -28.06 -9.90 46.52
C GLN A 372 -28.53 -11.31 46.90
N GLN A 373 -28.04 -11.78 48.04
CA GLN A 373 -28.41 -13.03 48.71
C GLN A 373 -29.78 -12.95 49.41
N SER A 374 -30.58 -14.01 49.26
CA SER A 374 -31.50 -14.61 50.25
C SER A 374 -31.89 -15.99 49.68
N SER A 375 -32.06 -17.12 50.37
CA SER A 375 -32.48 -17.41 51.74
C SER A 375 -32.20 -18.90 52.10
N SER A 376 -31.81 -19.11 53.37
CA SER A 376 -32.07 -20.21 54.33
C SER A 376 -32.33 -21.70 53.96
N ALA A 377 -31.51 -22.56 54.62
CA ALA A 377 -31.85 -23.77 55.45
C ALA A 377 -32.39 -25.04 54.74
N THR A 378 -32.04 -26.32 55.02
CA THR A 378 -31.33 -27.11 56.08
C THR A 378 -31.18 -28.58 55.53
N PRO A 379 -30.79 -29.65 56.28
CA PRO A 379 -29.46 -30.08 56.77
C PRO A 379 -28.98 -31.46 56.20
N ALA A 380 -27.81 -31.91 56.68
CA ALA A 380 -27.00 -33.12 56.38
C ALA A 380 -27.60 -34.48 56.86
N PRO A 381 -26.86 -35.62 57.06
CA PRO A 381 -25.50 -36.03 56.67
C PRO A 381 -25.38 -37.52 56.21
N ALA A 382 -24.14 -37.96 55.89
CA ALA A 382 -23.54 -39.31 56.00
C ALA A 382 -22.69 -39.61 54.75
N SER A 383 -21.51 -40.23 54.76
CA SER A 383 -20.60 -40.75 55.77
C SER A 383 -19.36 -41.19 54.97
N ASN A 384 -18.16 -40.78 55.38
CA ASN A 384 -16.91 -41.42 54.93
C ASN A 384 -16.77 -42.79 55.63
N PRO A 385 -16.09 -43.78 55.01
CA PRO A 385 -14.64 -43.84 55.18
C PRO A 385 -13.83 -44.34 53.97
N GLN A 386 -12.61 -43.81 53.88
CA GLN A 386 -11.39 -44.40 53.28
C GLN A 386 -11.05 -45.79 53.91
N PRO A 387 -9.95 -46.52 53.57
CA PRO A 387 -8.86 -46.25 52.60
C PRO A 387 -8.47 -47.50 51.77
N SER A 388 -7.32 -47.41 51.07
CA SER A 388 -6.38 -48.49 50.73
C SER A 388 -6.68 -49.25 49.43
N SER A 389 -5.72 -49.78 48.66
CA SER A 389 -4.29 -49.55 48.42
C SER A 389 -3.89 -50.63 47.39
N ILE A 390 -2.74 -50.48 46.74
CA ILE A 390 -1.90 -51.57 46.18
C ILE A 390 -2.10 -51.96 44.68
N SER A 391 -0.95 -51.82 43.98
CA SER A 391 -0.32 -52.64 42.94
C SER A 391 -0.80 -52.67 41.48
N ALA A 392 0.14 -52.26 40.62
CA ALA A 392 0.39 -52.82 39.29
C ALA A 392 0.60 -54.36 39.33
N PRO A 393 0.52 -55.07 38.19
CA PRO A 393 1.78 -55.33 37.49
C PRO A 393 1.70 -55.36 35.94
N GLU A 394 2.86 -55.06 35.37
CA GLU A 394 3.58 -55.69 34.24
C GLU A 394 2.85 -56.38 33.08
N SER A 395 3.22 -55.87 31.91
CA SER A 395 3.59 -56.56 30.65
C SER A 395 3.59 -58.09 30.62
N VAL A 396 2.97 -58.64 29.55
CA VAL A 396 3.50 -59.82 28.84
C VAL A 396 3.19 -59.70 27.33
N ARG A 397 4.29 -59.69 26.56
CA ARG A 397 4.48 -60.05 25.13
C ARG A 397 3.98 -59.14 24.02
#